data_AF-A0A8S4Q5R3-F1
#
_entry.id   AF-A0A8S4Q5R3-F1
#
_cell.length_a   1.000
_cell.length_b   1.000
_cell.length_c   1.000
_cell.angle_alpha   90.00
_cell.angle_beta   90.00
_cell.angle_gamma   90.00
#
_symmetry.space_group_name_H-M   'P 1'
#
loop_
_entity.id
_entity.type
_entity.pdbx_description
1 polymer ?
#
loop_
_entity_poly.entity_id
_entity_poly.type
_entity_poly.pdbx_seq_one_letter_code
_entity_poly.pdbx_strand_id
1 'polypeptide(L)'
;MMATEIQYSCIYDGYKDTIQWVVFCEEETRIDLKKLINILSKYDQNEPHFLGKALRDKEATIIHHFKFIENPSKFAFPDFAAGFAISRDLLISLQKKIRSEVLDNNFSIDPKHELALYIWKDGEGHELTEQPGFCTANPGPECATLYTTSLPQCGSPVDKDDIYIAVKTCEKFHKDRVPIVLKTWGKHVPHIEYISETLDNDIPTVETGLPNTESGHCGKLEFILKRAATHPELISKPWIVVADDDTVLSFNRLRRFLSCYDPNERIVIGERYGYGVAKGYGYNYPTGGGGMVFSRAAIEKLMFDGDRPFNCPSLDTPDDMILGSFCRGLNIPLVHSPLFHQARPDDYSEGYLSWQSPISFHKHWNNDPIKVYDTWFKEADLEDIDGKEYNDNAQQNKDKDEL
;
A
#
# COMPACT_ATOMS: atom_id res chain seq x y z
N MET A 1 -1.94 7.61 -10.36
CA MET A 1 -1.91 8.02 -11.78
C MET A 1 -0.62 8.78 -12.03
N MET A 2 0.11 8.33 -13.06
CA MET A 2 1.47 8.72 -13.42
C MET A 2 1.72 10.23 -13.41
N ALA A 3 2.98 10.63 -13.39
CA ALA A 3 3.44 11.97 -13.75
C ALA A 3 3.12 12.26 -15.26
N THR A 4 1.84 12.37 -15.60
CA THR A 4 1.33 12.20 -16.97
C THR A 4 1.38 13.43 -17.88
N GLU A 5 1.89 14.57 -17.44
CA GLU A 5 2.08 15.71 -18.37
C GLU A 5 3.53 15.89 -18.82
N ILE A 6 4.53 15.62 -17.98
CA ILE A 6 5.92 16.02 -18.29
C ILE A 6 6.74 14.87 -18.91
N GLN A 7 6.49 13.60 -18.60
CA GLN A 7 7.29 12.49 -19.17
C GLN A 7 6.70 11.85 -20.43
N TYR A 8 5.37 11.73 -20.56
CA TYR A 8 4.75 11.07 -21.72
C TYR A 8 4.78 11.93 -22.99
N SER A 9 4.68 13.26 -22.87
CA SER A 9 4.90 14.17 -24.00
C SER A 9 6.31 14.00 -24.56
N CYS A 10 7.34 13.97 -23.70
CA CYS A 10 8.73 13.89 -24.17
C CYS A 10 9.10 12.55 -24.84
N ILE A 11 8.57 11.42 -24.38
CA ILE A 11 8.88 10.11 -24.99
C ILE A 11 8.09 9.90 -26.28
N TYR A 12 6.82 10.31 -26.33
CA TYR A 12 5.99 10.10 -27.50
C TYR A 12 6.30 11.10 -28.63
N ASP A 13 6.51 12.38 -28.33
CA ASP A 13 6.65 13.41 -29.37
C ASP A 13 7.92 13.21 -30.24
N GLY A 14 8.96 12.55 -29.72
CA GLY A 14 10.19 12.21 -30.47
C GLY A 14 10.12 10.92 -31.30
N TYR A 15 9.22 9.99 -30.97
CA TYR A 15 9.21 8.64 -31.54
C TYR A 15 7.84 8.18 -32.08
N LYS A 16 6.83 9.07 -32.07
CA LYS A 16 5.43 8.82 -32.48
C LYS A 16 5.28 8.05 -33.80
N ASP A 17 6.16 8.31 -34.76
CA ASP A 17 6.05 7.70 -36.10
C ASP A 17 6.67 6.29 -36.15
N THR A 18 7.46 5.90 -35.13
CA THR A 18 8.23 4.64 -35.09
C THR A 18 7.75 3.62 -34.05
N ILE A 19 7.11 4.05 -32.96
CA ILE A 19 6.64 3.14 -31.89
C ILE A 19 5.37 2.40 -32.30
N GLN A 20 5.37 1.07 -32.37
CA GLN A 20 4.17 0.28 -32.68
C GLN A 20 3.39 -0.13 -31.42
N TRP A 21 4.10 -0.35 -30.32
CA TRP A 21 3.57 -0.82 -29.06
C TRP A 21 4.26 -0.10 -27.90
N VAL A 22 3.51 0.20 -26.85
CA VAL A 22 4.06 0.62 -25.56
C VAL A 22 3.71 -0.44 -24.53
N VAL A 23 4.72 -0.89 -23.80
CA VAL A 23 4.58 -1.89 -22.74
C VAL A 23 4.87 -1.20 -21.42
N PHE A 24 3.92 -1.29 -20.50
CA PHE A 24 4.00 -0.74 -19.16
C PHE A 24 4.28 -1.88 -18.20
N CYS A 25 5.24 -1.70 -17.30
CA CYS A 25 5.63 -2.71 -16.33
C CYS A 25 6.18 -2.07 -15.06
N GLU A 26 6.19 -2.82 -13.96
CA GLU A 26 6.82 -2.40 -12.71
C GLU A 26 8.35 -2.48 -12.83
N GLU A 27 9.05 -1.78 -11.94
CA GLU A 27 10.52 -1.70 -11.94
C GLU A 27 11.21 -3.08 -11.92
N GLU A 28 10.61 -4.05 -11.22
CA GLU A 28 11.16 -5.41 -11.08
C GLU A 28 10.59 -6.42 -12.09
N THR A 29 9.70 -6.00 -13.00
CA THR A 29 9.15 -6.90 -14.02
C THR A 29 10.24 -7.29 -15.01
N ARG A 30 10.55 -8.58 -15.07
CA ARG A 30 11.48 -9.16 -16.05
C ARG A 30 10.76 -9.46 -17.35
N ILE A 31 11.40 -9.16 -18.48
CA ILE A 31 10.80 -9.32 -19.81
C ILE A 31 11.69 -10.21 -20.70
N ASP A 32 11.12 -11.31 -21.19
CA ASP A 32 11.63 -12.05 -22.35
C ASP A 32 11.13 -11.37 -23.62
N LEU A 33 12.00 -10.54 -24.19
CA LEU A 33 11.67 -9.73 -25.35
C LEU A 33 11.26 -10.56 -26.58
N LYS A 34 11.84 -11.75 -26.78
CA LYS A 34 11.52 -12.59 -27.94
C LYS A 34 10.09 -13.11 -27.84
N LYS A 35 9.69 -13.58 -26.66
CA LYS A 35 8.32 -14.04 -26.43
C LYS A 35 7.33 -12.89 -26.48
N LEU A 36 7.68 -11.74 -25.90
CA LEU A 36 6.83 -10.55 -25.95
C LEU A 36 6.58 -10.11 -27.38
N ILE A 37 7.62 -9.99 -28.21
CA ILE A 37 7.48 -9.65 -29.64
C ILE A 37 6.59 -10.67 -30.37
N ASN A 38 6.76 -11.97 -30.11
CA ASN A 38 5.92 -13.02 -30.72
C ASN A 38 4.44 -12.93 -30.30
N ILE A 39 4.14 -12.41 -29.11
CA ILE A 39 2.76 -12.16 -28.68
C ILE A 39 2.21 -10.94 -29.43
N LEU A 40 2.93 -9.81 -29.38
CA LEU A 40 2.49 -8.54 -29.96
C LEU A 40 2.37 -8.61 -31.49
N SER A 41 3.21 -9.41 -32.18
CA SER A 41 3.18 -9.56 -33.64
C SER A 41 1.91 -10.25 -34.18
N LYS A 42 1.05 -10.78 -33.30
CA LYS A 42 -0.23 -11.40 -33.67
C LYS A 42 -1.37 -10.39 -33.82
N TYR A 43 -1.13 -9.13 -33.45
CA TYR A 43 -2.11 -8.05 -33.37
C TYR A 43 -1.73 -6.93 -34.34
N ASP A 44 -2.70 -6.29 -34.99
CA ASP A 44 -2.42 -5.13 -35.85
C ASP A 44 -2.20 -3.90 -34.98
N GLN A 45 -1.00 -3.32 -35.02
CA GLN A 45 -0.67 -2.13 -34.23
C GLN A 45 -1.52 -0.88 -34.59
N ASN A 46 -2.18 -0.89 -35.75
CA ASN A 46 -3.08 0.18 -36.20
C ASN A 46 -4.53 -0.03 -35.76
N GLU A 47 -4.82 -1.14 -35.06
CA GLU A 47 -6.07 -1.35 -34.36
C GLU A 47 -5.89 -1.10 -32.86
N PRO A 48 -6.95 -0.67 -32.16
CA PRO A 48 -6.88 -0.39 -30.74
C PRO A 48 -6.82 -1.69 -29.93
N HIS A 49 -5.68 -1.93 -29.28
CA HIS A 49 -5.45 -3.10 -28.45
C HIS A 49 -4.96 -2.72 -27.06
N PHE A 50 -5.60 -3.31 -26.06
CA PHE A 50 -5.22 -3.26 -24.66
C PHE A 50 -5.01 -4.69 -24.16
N LEU A 51 -3.75 -5.08 -23.97
CA LEU A 51 -3.36 -6.47 -23.75
C LEU A 51 -2.71 -6.64 -22.37
N GLY A 52 -3.00 -7.72 -21.66
CA GLY A 52 -2.31 -8.00 -20.39
C GLY A 52 -2.89 -9.20 -19.65
N LYS A 53 -2.38 -9.45 -18.44
CA LYS A 53 -2.95 -10.44 -17.53
C LYS A 53 -4.20 -9.85 -16.89
N ALA A 54 -5.34 -10.53 -17.03
CA ALA A 54 -6.60 -10.04 -16.49
C ALA A 54 -6.77 -10.39 -15.01
N LEU A 55 -7.06 -9.37 -14.21
CA LEU A 55 -7.61 -9.48 -12.86
C LEU A 55 -9.12 -9.24 -12.91
N ARG A 56 -9.84 -9.90 -12.00
CA ARG A 56 -11.30 -9.79 -11.86
C ARG A 56 -11.63 -9.86 -10.38
N ASP A 57 -12.61 -9.07 -9.97
CA ASP A 57 -13.12 -9.18 -8.61
C ASP A 57 -14.07 -10.36 -8.49
N LYS A 58 -14.08 -10.97 -7.31
CA LYS A 58 -15.06 -11.99 -6.92
C LYS A 58 -16.35 -11.36 -6.41
N GLU A 59 -16.24 -10.25 -5.71
CA GLU A 59 -17.33 -9.51 -5.09
C GLU A 59 -17.20 -8.01 -5.36
N ALA A 60 -18.25 -7.25 -5.11
CA ALA A 60 -18.19 -5.80 -5.25
C ALA A 60 -17.36 -5.22 -4.10
N THR A 61 -16.25 -4.57 -4.41
CA THR A 61 -15.28 -4.13 -3.39
C THR A 61 -15.35 -2.63 -3.14
N ILE A 62 -14.95 -2.22 -1.94
CA ILE A 62 -14.87 -0.80 -1.59
C ILE A 62 -13.81 -0.06 -2.40
N ILE A 63 -12.68 -0.71 -2.71
CA ILE A 63 -11.59 -0.10 -3.49
C ILE A 63 -12.00 0.21 -4.93
N HIS A 64 -13.03 -0.46 -5.45
CA HIS A 64 -13.64 -0.18 -6.75
C HIS A 64 -15.01 0.51 -6.64
N HIS A 65 -15.31 1.11 -5.49
CA HIS A 65 -16.57 1.82 -5.22
C HIS A 65 -17.83 1.01 -5.55
N PHE A 66 -17.79 -0.30 -5.32
CA PHE A 66 -18.87 -1.24 -5.62
C PHE A 66 -19.33 -1.22 -7.09
N LYS A 67 -18.45 -0.83 -8.02
CA LYS A 67 -18.71 -0.95 -9.46
C LYS A 67 -19.02 -2.41 -9.79
N PHE A 68 -19.94 -2.58 -10.74
CA PHE A 68 -20.37 -3.91 -11.23
C PHE A 68 -20.99 -4.83 -10.15
N ILE A 69 -21.69 -4.26 -9.16
CA ILE A 69 -22.28 -5.00 -8.03
C ILE A 69 -23.08 -6.26 -8.41
N GLU A 70 -23.79 -6.24 -9.55
CA GLU A 70 -24.59 -7.38 -10.01
C GLU A 70 -23.76 -8.54 -10.58
N ASN A 71 -22.56 -8.24 -11.11
CA ASN A 71 -21.64 -9.23 -11.66
C ASN A 71 -20.21 -8.67 -11.66
N PRO A 72 -19.50 -8.71 -10.52
CA PRO A 72 -18.16 -8.12 -10.37
C PRO A 72 -17.15 -8.71 -11.34
N SER A 73 -17.23 -10.02 -11.59
CA SER A 73 -16.30 -10.73 -12.47
C SER A 73 -16.46 -10.43 -13.96
N LYS A 74 -17.49 -9.66 -14.36
CA LYS A 74 -17.66 -9.27 -15.78
C LYS A 74 -16.58 -8.32 -16.29
N PHE A 75 -15.97 -7.56 -15.39
CA PHE A 75 -15.01 -6.54 -15.75
C PHE A 75 -13.58 -7.00 -15.47
N ALA A 76 -12.72 -6.90 -16.47
CA ALA A 76 -11.32 -7.25 -16.37
C ALA A 76 -10.45 -5.99 -16.35
N PHE A 77 -9.46 -5.98 -15.46
CA PHE A 77 -8.46 -4.91 -15.35
C PHE A 77 -7.05 -5.52 -15.30
N PRO A 78 -6.00 -4.79 -15.73
CA PRO A 78 -4.68 -5.40 -15.89
C PRO A 78 -4.00 -5.63 -14.55
N ASP A 79 -3.26 -6.73 -14.44
CA ASP A 79 -2.26 -6.94 -13.39
C ASP A 79 -0.99 -6.13 -13.72
N PHE A 80 -0.77 -4.99 -13.06
CA PHE A 80 0.39 -4.14 -13.35
C PHE A 80 1.74 -4.85 -13.14
N ALA A 81 1.84 -5.78 -12.18
CA ALA A 81 3.05 -6.55 -11.95
C ALA A 81 3.39 -7.47 -13.13
N ALA A 82 2.37 -8.02 -13.80
CA ALA A 82 2.55 -8.77 -15.04
C ALA A 82 2.95 -7.89 -16.23
N GLY A 83 2.74 -6.58 -16.11
CA GLY A 83 2.77 -5.63 -17.21
C GLY A 83 1.56 -5.74 -18.14
N PHE A 84 1.41 -4.73 -18.99
CA PHE A 84 0.39 -4.67 -20.02
C PHE A 84 0.91 -3.91 -21.24
N ALA A 85 0.29 -4.13 -22.40
CA ALA A 85 0.65 -3.47 -23.65
C ALA A 85 -0.53 -2.70 -24.25
N ILE A 86 -0.22 -1.54 -24.83
CA ILE A 86 -1.15 -0.70 -25.57
C ILE A 86 -0.60 -0.50 -26.99
N SER A 87 -1.45 -0.69 -28.00
CA SER A 87 -1.08 -0.44 -29.40
C SER A 87 -0.94 1.06 -29.69
N ARG A 88 -0.23 1.39 -30.78
CA ARG A 88 -0.08 2.78 -31.25
C ARG A 88 -1.44 3.48 -31.39
N ASP A 89 -2.40 2.83 -32.05
CA ASP A 89 -3.70 3.46 -32.31
C ASP A 89 -4.44 3.83 -31.02
N LEU A 90 -4.54 2.87 -30.08
CA LEU A 90 -5.17 3.13 -28.79
C LEU A 90 -4.43 4.23 -28.02
N LEU A 91 -3.10 4.22 -28.01
CA LEU A 91 -2.30 5.26 -27.35
C LEU A 91 -2.59 6.65 -27.90
N ILE A 92 -2.65 6.80 -29.24
CA ILE A 92 -2.98 8.09 -29.89
C ILE A 92 -4.38 8.56 -29.49
N SER A 93 -5.35 7.64 -29.47
CA SER A 93 -6.72 7.92 -29.07
C SER A 93 -6.80 8.43 -27.62
N LEU A 94 -6.13 7.74 -26.70
CA LEU A 94 -6.07 8.12 -25.28
C LEU A 94 -5.36 9.46 -25.08
N GLN A 95 -4.25 9.73 -25.78
CA GLN A 95 -3.53 11.00 -25.69
C GLN A 95 -4.40 12.19 -26.11
N LYS A 96 -5.15 12.06 -27.21
CA LYS A 96 -6.08 13.10 -27.67
C LYS A 96 -7.16 13.35 -26.62
N LYS A 97 -7.72 12.29 -26.05
CA LYS A 97 -8.77 12.34 -25.04
C LYS A 97 -8.31 13.02 -23.75
N ILE A 98 -7.15 12.64 -23.21
CA ILE A 98 -6.56 13.24 -22.01
C ILE A 98 -6.33 14.75 -22.18
N ARG A 99 -5.91 15.20 -23.38
CA ARG A 99 -5.71 16.63 -23.67
C ARG A 99 -7.01 17.42 -23.77
N SER A 100 -8.13 16.78 -24.12
CA SER A 100 -9.42 17.45 -24.34
C SER A 100 -10.38 17.36 -23.16
N GLU A 101 -10.24 16.36 -22.30
CA GLU A 101 -11.17 16.09 -21.20
C GLU A 101 -10.57 16.48 -19.84
N VAL A 102 -11.39 17.10 -19.00
CA VAL A 102 -11.08 17.25 -17.57
C VAL A 102 -11.42 15.94 -16.89
N LEU A 103 -10.42 15.28 -16.31
CA LEU A 103 -10.64 14.09 -15.49
C LEU A 103 -11.44 14.49 -14.23
N ASP A 104 -12.67 13.99 -14.11
CA ASP A 104 -13.60 14.40 -13.05
C ASP A 104 -13.25 13.78 -11.68
N ASN A 105 -12.56 12.64 -11.67
CA ASN A 105 -12.21 11.93 -10.45
C ASN A 105 -11.16 12.70 -9.61
N ASN A 106 -11.60 13.16 -8.45
CA ASN A 106 -10.72 13.77 -7.45
C ASN A 106 -9.85 12.75 -6.71
N PHE A 107 -10.23 11.48 -6.68
CA PHE A 107 -9.48 10.45 -5.97
C PHE A 107 -8.88 9.44 -6.96
N SER A 108 -7.68 8.96 -6.63
CA SER A 108 -7.03 7.82 -7.29
C SER A 108 -6.71 6.77 -6.23
N ILE A 109 -7.45 5.67 -6.25
CA ILE A 109 -7.44 4.59 -5.26
C ILE A 109 -6.74 3.38 -5.87
N ASP A 110 -7.30 2.84 -6.96
CA ASP A 110 -6.71 1.71 -7.67
C ASP A 110 -6.44 2.06 -9.14
N PRO A 111 -5.21 2.53 -9.47
CA PRO A 111 -4.89 3.01 -10.81
C PRO A 111 -5.09 2.00 -11.93
N LYS A 112 -4.98 0.69 -11.65
CA LYS A 112 -5.17 -0.38 -12.65
C LYS A 112 -6.64 -0.53 -13.04
N HIS A 113 -7.55 -0.58 -12.07
CA HIS A 113 -8.98 -0.59 -12.32
C HIS A 113 -9.47 0.74 -12.93
N GLU A 114 -8.98 1.88 -12.43
CA GLU A 114 -9.29 3.22 -12.97
C GLU A 114 -8.85 3.38 -14.44
N LEU A 115 -7.65 2.91 -14.79
CA LEU A 115 -7.17 2.90 -16.16
C LEU A 115 -8.07 2.06 -17.06
N ALA A 116 -8.43 0.84 -16.62
CA ALA A 116 -9.30 -0.04 -17.38
C ALA A 116 -10.68 0.61 -17.61
N LEU A 117 -11.27 1.25 -16.59
CA LEU A 117 -12.55 1.96 -16.74
C LEU A 117 -12.45 3.12 -17.73
N TYR A 118 -11.34 3.86 -17.68
CA TYR A 118 -11.12 4.99 -18.58
C TYR A 118 -11.05 4.56 -20.06
N ILE A 119 -10.39 3.42 -20.33
CA ILE A 119 -10.28 2.83 -21.68
C ILE A 119 -11.61 2.20 -22.11
N TRP A 120 -12.32 1.54 -21.19
CA TRP A 120 -13.60 0.87 -21.46
C TRP A 120 -14.74 1.86 -21.75
N LYS A 121 -14.72 3.04 -21.13
CA LYS A 121 -15.66 4.15 -21.38
C LYS A 121 -17.13 3.70 -21.39
N ASP A 122 -17.58 3.09 -20.29
CA ASP A 122 -18.96 2.61 -20.11
C ASP A 122 -19.46 1.66 -21.23
N GLY A 123 -18.55 0.93 -21.87
CA GLY A 123 -18.85 -0.05 -22.92
C GLY A 123 -18.71 0.48 -24.35
N GLU A 124 -18.39 1.77 -24.53
CA GLU A 124 -18.17 2.37 -25.84
C GLU A 124 -16.71 2.29 -26.31
N GLY A 125 -15.78 1.95 -25.41
CA GLY A 125 -14.35 1.90 -25.67
C GLY A 125 -13.82 0.48 -25.87
N HIS A 126 -12.66 0.20 -25.28
CA HIS A 126 -11.98 -1.08 -25.44
C HIS A 126 -11.80 -1.81 -24.10
N GLU A 127 -12.02 -3.11 -24.11
CA GLU A 127 -11.79 -3.98 -22.95
C GLU A 127 -10.37 -4.53 -22.96
N LEU A 128 -9.88 -4.90 -21.77
CA LEU A 128 -8.64 -5.64 -21.64
C LEU A 128 -8.79 -7.01 -22.32
N THR A 129 -7.94 -7.27 -23.31
CA THR A 129 -7.80 -8.59 -23.91
C THR A 129 -6.78 -9.39 -23.10
N GLU A 130 -7.25 -10.46 -22.47
CA GLU A 130 -6.42 -11.34 -21.67
C GLU A 130 -5.33 -12.02 -22.54
N GLN A 131 -4.08 -11.96 -22.08
CA GLN A 131 -2.92 -12.55 -22.76
C GLN A 131 -2.14 -13.46 -21.81
N PRO A 132 -2.12 -14.79 -22.05
CA PRO A 132 -1.45 -15.76 -21.17
C PRO A 132 0.06 -15.56 -21.04
N GLY A 133 0.69 -14.85 -21.98
CA GLY A 133 2.13 -14.58 -21.91
C GLY A 133 2.50 -13.43 -20.97
N PHE A 134 1.54 -12.67 -20.45
CA PHE A 134 1.80 -11.73 -19.36
C PHE A 134 1.59 -12.47 -18.05
N CYS A 135 2.65 -12.65 -17.26
CA CYS A 135 2.62 -13.49 -16.07
C CYS A 135 3.17 -12.77 -14.84
N THR A 136 2.62 -13.14 -13.68
CA THR A 136 3.29 -12.96 -12.39
C THR A 136 3.81 -14.33 -11.91
N ALA A 137 4.19 -14.46 -10.64
CA ALA A 137 4.79 -15.66 -10.06
C ALA A 137 4.36 -17.02 -10.68
N ASN A 138 5.32 -17.94 -10.83
CA ASN A 138 5.22 -19.26 -11.48
C ASN A 138 5.17 -19.21 -13.03
N PRO A 139 6.31 -18.97 -13.70
CA PRO A 139 6.35 -18.83 -15.14
C PRO A 139 6.06 -20.16 -15.86
N GLY A 140 4.98 -20.20 -16.64
CA GLY A 140 4.78 -21.17 -17.70
C GLY A 140 5.75 -20.95 -18.89
N PRO A 141 5.91 -21.93 -19.79
CA PRO A 141 6.81 -21.80 -20.95
C PRO A 141 6.43 -20.64 -21.88
N GLU A 142 5.16 -20.22 -21.89
CA GLU A 142 4.61 -19.10 -22.66
C GLU A 142 4.83 -17.72 -22.04
N CYS A 143 5.27 -17.64 -20.77
CA CYS A 143 5.44 -16.36 -20.08
C CYS A 143 6.56 -15.52 -20.71
N ALA A 144 6.17 -14.35 -21.19
CA ALA A 144 7.01 -13.29 -21.70
C ALA A 144 7.36 -12.25 -20.63
N THR A 145 6.51 -12.09 -19.62
CA THR A 145 6.82 -11.27 -18.45
C THR A 145 6.84 -12.12 -17.19
N LEU A 146 7.59 -11.69 -16.20
CA LEU A 146 7.69 -12.36 -14.91
C LEU A 146 7.97 -11.35 -13.81
N TYR A 147 7.18 -11.40 -12.75
CA TYR A 147 7.38 -10.67 -11.51
C TYR A 147 7.51 -11.68 -10.37
N THR A 148 8.68 -11.73 -9.72
CA THR A 148 9.06 -12.80 -8.78
C THR A 148 9.22 -12.37 -7.33
N THR A 149 9.18 -11.08 -7.03
CA THR A 149 9.51 -10.57 -5.70
C THR A 149 8.24 -10.33 -4.91
N SER A 150 7.84 -11.32 -4.11
CA SER A 150 6.70 -11.21 -3.20
C SER A 150 7.03 -10.35 -1.96
N LEU A 151 8.32 -10.26 -1.61
CA LEU A 151 8.93 -9.38 -0.60
C LEU A 151 10.38 -9.11 -1.02
N PRO A 152 10.85 -7.85 -1.10
CA PRO A 152 12.20 -7.55 -1.58
C PRO A 152 13.28 -8.06 -0.60
N GLN A 153 14.39 -8.57 -1.13
CA GLN A 153 15.53 -9.08 -0.35
C GLN A 153 16.74 -8.15 -0.52
N CYS A 154 16.80 -7.10 0.30
CA CYS A 154 17.84 -6.07 0.19
C CYS A 154 18.96 -6.20 1.24
N GLY A 155 18.79 -7.06 2.24
CA GLY A 155 19.77 -7.27 3.28
C GLY A 155 19.21 -8.09 4.45
N SER A 156 19.90 -8.00 5.58
CA SER A 156 19.37 -8.53 6.84
C SER A 156 18.15 -7.71 7.28
N PRO A 157 17.13 -8.34 7.90
CA PRO A 157 16.00 -7.60 8.46
C PRO A 157 16.48 -6.49 9.40
N VAL A 158 15.79 -5.34 9.38
CA VAL A 158 16.03 -4.25 10.34
C VAL A 158 15.91 -4.79 11.77
N ASP A 159 16.75 -4.31 12.68
CA ASP A 159 16.69 -4.73 14.09
C ASP A 159 15.32 -4.40 14.68
N LYS A 160 14.76 -5.32 15.47
CA LYS A 160 13.47 -5.11 16.15
C LYS A 160 13.50 -3.88 17.07
N ASP A 161 14.67 -3.54 17.60
CA ASP A 161 14.87 -2.41 18.49
C ASP A 161 14.99 -1.07 17.74
N ASP A 162 15.11 -1.09 16.41
CA ASP A 162 15.18 0.09 15.54
C ASP A 162 13.81 0.56 15.02
N ILE A 163 12.74 -0.15 15.37
CA ILE A 163 11.38 0.16 14.91
C ILE A 163 10.51 0.53 16.11
N TYR A 164 9.91 1.71 16.07
CA TYR A 164 8.83 2.13 16.97
C TYR A 164 7.50 2.06 16.24
N ILE A 165 6.49 1.47 16.86
CA ILE A 165 5.12 1.40 16.32
C ILE A 165 4.13 2.10 17.25
N ALA A 166 3.40 3.07 16.72
CA ALA A 166 2.27 3.71 17.39
C ALA A 166 0.95 3.18 16.82
N VAL A 167 0.11 2.60 17.67
CA VAL A 167 -1.23 2.14 17.31
C VAL A 167 -2.25 3.18 17.76
N LYS A 168 -2.91 3.83 16.80
CA LYS A 168 -4.02 4.74 17.09
C LYS A 168 -5.25 3.91 17.51
N THR A 169 -5.79 4.23 18.68
CA THR A 169 -7.02 3.61 19.21
C THR A 169 -7.86 4.64 19.97
N CYS A 170 -8.97 4.21 20.55
CA CYS A 170 -9.80 4.98 21.46
C CYS A 170 -10.42 4.06 22.53
N GLU A 171 -10.92 4.63 23.62
CA GLU A 171 -11.50 3.91 24.77
C GLU A 171 -12.54 2.87 24.34
N LYS A 172 -13.35 3.22 23.34
CA LYS A 172 -14.35 2.33 22.75
C LYS A 172 -13.76 0.99 22.28
N PHE A 173 -12.52 0.97 21.81
CA PHE A 173 -11.89 -0.19 21.18
C PHE A 173 -10.88 -0.92 22.07
N HIS A 174 -10.65 -0.44 23.30
CA HIS A 174 -9.79 -1.09 24.28
C HIS A 174 -10.20 -2.54 24.55
N LYS A 175 -11.50 -2.85 24.59
CA LYS A 175 -11.98 -4.22 24.89
C LYS A 175 -12.18 -5.11 23.67
N ASP A 176 -12.16 -4.54 22.48
CA ASP A 176 -12.55 -5.24 21.25
C ASP A 176 -11.39 -5.38 20.26
N ARG A 177 -10.78 -4.26 19.83
CA ARG A 177 -9.76 -4.27 18.76
C ARG A 177 -8.35 -4.40 19.29
N VAL A 178 -7.99 -3.65 20.32
CA VAL A 178 -6.64 -3.67 20.90
C VAL A 178 -6.23 -5.07 21.41
N PRO A 179 -7.10 -5.88 22.04
CA PRO A 179 -6.76 -7.23 22.46
C PRO A 179 -6.39 -8.16 21.28
N ILE A 180 -6.90 -7.88 20.08
CA ILE A 180 -6.54 -8.63 18.86
C ILE A 180 -5.11 -8.27 18.45
N VAL A 181 -4.75 -6.99 18.45
CA VAL A 181 -3.37 -6.53 18.20
C VAL A 181 -2.40 -7.19 19.19
N LEU A 182 -2.72 -7.15 20.49
CA LEU A 182 -1.91 -7.75 21.56
C LEU A 182 -1.71 -9.26 21.40
N LYS A 183 -2.73 -10.00 20.95
CA LYS A 183 -2.66 -11.47 20.77
C LYS A 183 -1.94 -11.89 19.48
N THR A 184 -1.93 -11.02 18.47
CA THR A 184 -1.43 -11.31 17.13
C THR A 184 -0.05 -10.67 16.93
N TRP A 185 0.07 -9.70 16.02
CA TRP A 185 1.34 -9.12 15.59
C TRP A 185 1.99 -8.23 16.65
N GLY A 186 1.21 -7.59 17.53
CA GLY A 186 1.70 -6.66 18.54
C GLY A 186 2.66 -7.31 19.54
N LYS A 187 2.50 -8.61 19.85
CA LYS A 187 3.40 -9.33 20.76
C LYS A 187 4.83 -9.49 20.24
N HIS A 188 5.03 -9.31 18.93
CA HIS A 188 6.35 -9.42 18.29
C HIS A 188 7.11 -8.08 18.30
N VAL A 189 6.44 -6.97 18.64
CA VAL A 189 6.98 -5.61 18.54
C VAL A 189 7.50 -5.16 19.91
N PRO A 190 8.81 -4.94 20.09
CA PRO A 190 9.35 -4.55 21.39
C PRO A 190 8.99 -3.11 21.79
N HIS A 191 8.91 -2.20 20.81
CA HIS A 191 8.65 -0.77 21.03
C HIS A 191 7.31 -0.39 20.41
N ILE A 192 6.23 -0.74 21.12
CA ILE A 192 4.85 -0.46 20.70
C ILE A 192 4.15 0.41 21.75
N GLU A 193 3.42 1.44 21.30
CA GLU A 193 2.56 2.26 22.14
C GLU A 193 1.13 2.32 21.58
N TYR A 194 0.15 2.21 22.46
CA TYR A 194 -1.27 2.32 22.14
C TYR A 194 -1.75 3.73 22.46
N ILE A 195 -1.99 4.54 21.43
CA ILE A 195 -2.25 5.97 21.56
C ILE A 195 -3.75 6.20 21.65
N SER A 196 -4.21 6.72 22.79
CA SER A 196 -5.64 6.85 23.14
C SER A 196 -5.93 8.21 23.77
N GLU A 197 -7.21 8.58 23.83
CA GLU A 197 -7.68 9.72 24.62
C GLU A 197 -7.81 9.42 26.12
N THR A 198 -7.75 8.14 26.51
CA THR A 198 -7.92 7.67 27.90
C THR A 198 -6.83 6.67 28.27
N LEU A 199 -6.29 6.79 29.50
CA LEU A 199 -5.42 5.78 30.11
C LEU A 199 -6.18 4.49 30.44
N ASP A 200 -5.63 3.35 30.03
CA ASP A 200 -6.05 2.03 30.49
C ASP A 200 -4.81 1.34 31.11
N ASN A 201 -4.96 0.72 32.27
CA ASN A 201 -3.86 0.03 32.94
C ASN A 201 -3.71 -1.41 32.45
N ASP A 202 -4.78 -2.00 31.90
CA ASP A 202 -4.77 -3.36 31.36
C ASP A 202 -4.15 -3.40 29.95
N ILE A 203 -4.16 -2.24 29.28
CA ILE A 203 -3.58 -1.99 27.97
C ILE A 203 -2.78 -0.71 28.16
N PRO A 204 -1.45 -0.74 28.36
CA PRO A 204 -0.68 0.44 28.76
C PRO A 204 -0.71 1.53 27.68
N THR A 205 -1.80 2.29 27.64
CA THR A 205 -2.05 3.31 26.64
C THR A 205 -1.26 4.56 26.99
N VAL A 206 -0.89 5.30 25.96
CA VAL A 206 -0.38 6.66 26.09
C VAL A 206 -1.55 7.60 25.85
N GLU A 207 -1.96 8.28 26.92
CA GLU A 207 -3.00 9.30 26.85
C GLU A 207 -2.48 10.56 26.15
N THR A 208 -3.23 11.00 25.15
CA THR A 208 -2.89 12.17 24.33
C THR A 208 -3.31 13.50 24.96
N GLY A 209 -4.28 13.48 25.88
CA GLY A 209 -4.98 14.67 26.36
C GLY A 209 -5.89 15.32 25.30
N LEU A 210 -6.09 14.66 24.16
CA LEU A 210 -6.95 15.11 23.08
C LEU A 210 -8.25 14.31 23.10
N PRO A 211 -9.43 14.93 22.87
CA PRO A 211 -10.68 14.21 22.79
C PRO A 211 -10.69 13.27 21.58
N ASN A 212 -11.44 12.17 21.68
CA ASN A 212 -11.71 11.33 20.52
C ASN A 212 -12.61 12.06 19.51
N THR A 213 -12.37 11.79 18.22
CA THR A 213 -13.15 12.29 17.09
C THR A 213 -13.84 11.12 16.38
N GLU A 214 -15.01 11.34 15.78
CA GLU A 214 -15.72 10.29 15.02
C GLU A 214 -15.22 10.16 13.58
N SER A 215 -14.62 11.22 13.04
CA SER A 215 -14.08 11.29 11.70
C SER A 215 -12.75 12.02 11.73
N GLY A 216 -11.74 11.48 11.02
CA GLY A 216 -10.39 12.05 10.95
C GLY A 216 -9.67 12.09 12.29
N HIS A 217 -8.36 11.85 12.27
CA HIS A 217 -7.59 11.66 13.51
C HIS A 217 -6.27 12.44 13.47
N CYS A 218 -6.27 13.61 12.83
CA CYS A 218 -5.06 14.39 12.64
C CYS A 218 -4.39 14.72 13.97
N GLY A 219 -5.16 15.13 14.99
CA GLY A 219 -4.59 15.45 16.29
C GLY A 219 -3.80 14.29 16.91
N LYS A 220 -4.30 13.06 16.77
CA LYS A 220 -3.60 11.85 17.23
C LYS A 220 -2.32 11.60 16.41
N LEU A 221 -2.36 11.79 15.09
CA LEU A 221 -1.16 11.70 14.25
C LEU A 221 -0.12 12.77 14.61
N GLU A 222 -0.51 14.03 14.77
CA GLU A 222 0.39 15.11 15.19
C GLU A 222 1.04 14.80 16.54
N PHE A 223 0.27 14.30 17.50
CA PHE A 223 0.80 13.84 18.79
C PHE A 223 1.86 12.74 18.60
N ILE A 224 1.58 11.73 17.77
CA ILE A 224 2.51 10.63 17.50
C ILE A 224 3.81 11.15 16.86
N LEU A 225 3.71 11.98 15.82
CA LEU A 225 4.89 12.50 15.13
C LEU A 225 5.75 13.35 16.07
N LYS A 226 5.11 14.22 16.88
CA LYS A 226 5.80 15.03 17.88
C LYS A 226 6.46 14.16 18.94
N ARG A 227 5.77 13.14 19.43
CA ARG A 227 6.30 12.19 20.42
C ARG A 227 7.51 11.44 19.86
N ALA A 228 7.42 10.90 18.64
CA ALA A 228 8.52 10.22 17.99
C ALA A 228 9.74 11.14 17.75
N ALA A 229 9.51 12.44 17.55
CA ALA A 229 10.56 13.44 17.35
C ALA A 229 11.21 13.97 18.64
N THR A 230 10.57 13.80 19.81
CA THR A 230 11.00 14.50 21.03
C THR A 230 11.16 13.59 22.26
N HIS A 231 10.54 12.42 22.29
CA HIS A 231 10.61 11.52 23.44
C HIS A 231 12.00 10.86 23.53
N PRO A 232 12.72 10.96 24.66
CA PRO A 232 14.12 10.52 24.76
C PRO A 232 14.40 9.08 24.33
N GLU A 233 13.44 8.17 24.54
CA GLU A 233 13.57 6.76 24.14
C GLU A 233 13.24 6.50 22.67
N LEU A 234 12.52 7.44 22.03
CA LEU A 234 12.05 7.29 20.65
C LEU A 234 12.91 8.07 19.66
N ILE A 235 13.60 9.15 20.07
CA ILE A 235 14.38 9.99 19.15
C ILE A 235 15.47 9.23 18.40
N SER A 236 15.99 8.13 18.97
CA SER A 236 17.03 7.31 18.34
C SER A 236 16.48 6.27 17.36
N LYS A 237 15.16 6.03 17.33
CA LYS A 237 14.55 4.99 16.49
C LYS A 237 14.64 5.37 15.01
N PRO A 238 15.31 4.58 14.16
CA PRO A 238 15.40 4.88 12.73
C PRO A 238 14.06 4.84 11.99
N TRP A 239 13.15 3.97 12.43
CA TRP A 239 11.86 3.76 11.78
C TRP A 239 10.69 3.98 12.73
N ILE A 240 9.69 4.71 12.25
CA ILE A 240 8.44 4.98 12.95
C ILE A 240 7.30 4.42 12.10
N VAL A 241 6.41 3.65 12.70
CA VAL A 241 5.26 3.06 12.02
C VAL A 241 4.01 3.52 12.75
N VAL A 242 3.02 3.97 12.00
CA VAL A 242 1.69 4.32 12.53
C VAL A 242 0.69 3.36 11.94
N ALA A 243 -0.07 2.70 12.80
CA ALA A 243 -1.13 1.76 12.44
C ALA A 243 -2.44 2.11 13.15
N ASP A 244 -3.56 1.71 12.57
CA ASP A 244 -4.87 1.76 13.22
C ASP A 244 -5.08 0.46 14.05
N ASP A 245 -5.92 0.51 15.08
CA ASP A 245 -6.22 -0.65 15.94
C ASP A 245 -6.95 -1.81 15.24
N ASP A 246 -7.43 -1.60 14.01
CA ASP A 246 -7.94 -2.61 13.09
C ASP A 246 -7.03 -2.88 11.89
N THR A 247 -5.75 -2.53 12.00
CA THR A 247 -4.68 -3.00 11.11
C THR A 247 -4.17 -4.36 11.58
N VAL A 248 -4.01 -5.29 10.64
CA VAL A 248 -3.34 -6.58 10.87
C VAL A 248 -2.10 -6.64 9.98
N LEU A 249 -0.93 -6.82 10.57
CA LEU A 249 0.34 -6.80 9.83
C LEU A 249 1.28 -7.94 10.24
N SER A 250 2.36 -8.14 9.48
CA SER A 250 3.51 -8.96 9.88
C SER A 250 4.69 -8.06 10.24
N PHE A 251 5.15 -8.16 11.49
CA PHE A 251 6.30 -7.39 11.95
C PHE A 251 7.60 -7.86 11.29
N ASN A 252 7.76 -9.17 11.04
CA ASN A 252 8.98 -9.68 10.41
C ASN A 252 9.05 -9.36 8.91
N ARG A 253 7.92 -9.40 8.19
CA ARG A 253 7.90 -8.93 6.80
C ARG A 253 8.19 -7.44 6.72
N LEU A 254 7.66 -6.64 7.64
CA LEU A 254 7.99 -5.23 7.74
C LEU A 254 9.49 -5.02 7.95
N ARG A 255 10.12 -5.70 8.90
CA ARG A 255 11.57 -5.63 9.14
C ARG A 255 12.41 -5.98 7.90
N ARG A 256 12.04 -7.05 7.19
CA ARG A 256 12.69 -7.44 5.92
C ARG A 256 12.50 -6.36 4.86
N PHE A 257 11.28 -5.84 4.69
CA PHE A 257 10.96 -4.79 3.73
C PHE A 257 11.74 -3.49 3.98
N LEU A 258 11.85 -3.05 5.24
CA LEU A 258 12.56 -1.82 5.59
C LEU A 258 14.07 -1.90 5.35
N SER A 259 14.65 -3.10 5.23
CA SER A 259 16.06 -3.27 4.87
C SER A 259 16.41 -2.74 3.46
N CYS A 260 15.40 -2.45 2.64
CA CYS A 260 15.54 -1.91 1.30
C CYS A 260 15.67 -0.39 1.24
N TYR A 261 15.56 0.30 2.38
CA TYR A 261 15.51 1.75 2.42
C TYR A 261 16.50 2.30 3.45
N ASP A 262 16.99 3.52 3.22
CA ASP A 262 17.84 4.24 4.17
C ASP A 262 16.99 5.15 5.07
N PRO A 263 16.97 4.95 6.41
CA PRO A 263 16.21 5.80 7.34
C PRO A 263 16.73 7.25 7.42
N ASN A 264 17.89 7.55 6.83
CA ASN A 264 18.41 8.91 6.71
C ASN A 264 17.88 9.65 5.47
N GLU A 265 17.25 8.95 4.54
CA GLU A 265 16.51 9.56 3.45
C GLU A 265 15.12 9.95 3.91
N ARG A 266 14.64 11.12 3.47
CA ARG A 266 13.33 11.65 3.87
C ARG A 266 12.23 10.94 3.10
N ILE A 267 11.79 9.79 3.57
CA ILE A 267 10.75 8.99 2.92
C ILE A 267 9.59 8.66 3.84
N VAL A 268 8.40 8.61 3.24
CA VAL A 268 7.19 8.04 3.83
C VAL A 268 6.72 6.91 2.92
N ILE A 269 6.43 5.75 3.49
CA ILE A 269 6.09 4.53 2.75
C ILE A 269 4.70 4.02 3.20
N GLY A 270 3.92 3.52 2.25
CA GLY A 270 2.62 2.89 2.52
C GLY A 270 1.85 2.56 1.23
N GLU A 271 0.58 2.20 1.36
CA GLU A 271 -0.30 2.14 0.19
C GLU A 271 -0.65 3.56 -0.26
N ARG A 272 -0.45 3.87 -1.54
CA ARG A 272 -0.54 5.23 -2.05
C ARG A 272 -1.89 5.48 -2.68
N TYR A 273 -2.69 6.35 -2.05
CA TYR A 273 -3.83 7.00 -2.72
C TYR A 273 -3.44 8.39 -3.20
N GLY A 274 -4.28 8.97 -4.06
CA GLY A 274 -4.08 10.31 -4.61
C GLY A 274 -5.33 11.16 -4.50
N TYR A 275 -5.15 12.44 -4.23
CA TYR A 275 -6.20 13.46 -4.28
C TYR A 275 -5.83 14.54 -5.30
N GLY A 276 -6.68 14.78 -6.29
CA GLY A 276 -6.49 15.76 -7.38
C GLY A 276 -5.31 15.46 -8.30
N VAL A 277 -4.68 14.28 -8.21
CA VAL A 277 -3.42 13.97 -8.91
C VAL A 277 -3.57 14.06 -10.43
N ALA A 278 -4.71 13.61 -10.94
CA ALA A 278 -5.08 13.69 -12.35
C ALA A 278 -5.24 15.14 -12.87
N LYS A 279 -5.41 16.11 -11.97
CA LYS A 279 -5.64 17.53 -12.30
C LYS A 279 -4.36 18.38 -12.20
N GLY A 280 -3.21 17.75 -11.92
CA GLY A 280 -1.89 18.42 -11.82
C GLY A 280 -1.66 19.23 -10.54
N TYR A 281 -2.72 19.69 -9.86
CA TYR A 281 -2.60 20.41 -8.59
C TYR A 281 -2.79 19.51 -7.35
N GLY A 282 -2.90 18.19 -7.52
CA GLY A 282 -3.11 17.24 -6.42
C GLY A 282 -1.85 16.67 -5.75
N TYR A 283 -2.06 15.81 -4.76
CA TYR A 283 -1.00 15.18 -3.98
C TYR A 283 -1.31 13.70 -3.73
N ASN A 284 -0.25 12.95 -3.43
CA ASN A 284 -0.34 11.58 -2.96
C ASN A 284 -0.36 11.55 -1.44
N TYR A 285 -1.01 10.55 -0.86
CA TYR A 285 -1.02 10.31 0.57
C TYR A 285 -0.98 8.81 0.90
N PRO A 286 -0.40 8.42 2.05
CA PRO A 286 -0.31 7.02 2.44
C PRO A 286 -1.57 6.71 3.22
N THR A 287 -2.28 5.64 2.87
CA THR A 287 -3.52 5.30 3.57
C THR A 287 -3.23 5.00 5.04
N GLY A 288 -4.04 5.56 5.95
CA GLY A 288 -3.80 5.42 7.38
C GLY A 288 -3.92 3.97 7.88
N GLY A 289 -4.96 3.28 7.43
CA GLY A 289 -5.29 1.92 7.86
C GLY A 289 -4.41 0.84 7.22
N GLY A 290 -3.88 1.09 6.01
CA GLY A 290 -2.83 0.25 5.43
C GLY A 290 -1.55 0.27 6.26
N GLY A 291 -1.37 1.26 7.12
CA GLY A 291 -0.17 1.51 7.89
C GLY A 291 0.77 2.47 7.16
N MET A 292 1.32 3.41 7.93
CA MET A 292 2.22 4.45 7.44
C MET A 292 3.60 4.27 8.07
N VAL A 293 4.64 4.20 7.24
CA VAL A 293 6.03 4.12 7.70
C VAL A 293 6.72 5.45 7.45
N PHE A 294 7.46 5.93 8.43
CA PHE A 294 8.28 7.12 8.38
C PHE A 294 9.72 6.77 8.70
N SER A 295 10.62 7.23 7.85
CA SER A 295 12.04 7.34 8.17
C SER A 295 12.27 8.40 9.26
N ARG A 296 13.33 8.26 10.05
CA ARG A 296 13.77 9.29 11.01
C ARG A 296 13.91 10.65 10.35
N ALA A 297 14.57 10.72 9.18
CA ALA A 297 14.75 11.97 8.46
C ALA A 297 13.42 12.61 8.03
N ALA A 298 12.39 11.81 7.70
CA ALA A 298 11.05 12.34 7.41
C ALA A 298 10.36 12.90 8.66
N ILE A 299 10.47 12.23 9.81
CA ILE A 299 9.94 12.75 11.08
C ILE A 299 10.57 14.09 11.44
N GLU A 300 11.89 14.19 11.36
CA GLU A 300 12.61 15.44 11.65
C GLU A 300 12.19 16.56 10.68
N LYS A 301 12.07 16.25 9.38
CA LYS A 301 11.61 17.21 8.39
C LYS A 301 10.17 17.64 8.63
N LEU A 302 9.27 16.73 9.00
CA LEU A 302 7.87 17.07 9.27
C LEU A 302 7.73 17.93 10.52
N MET A 303 8.46 17.63 11.59
CA MET A 303 8.27 18.30 12.89
C MET A 303 9.06 19.60 13.04
N PHE A 304 10.24 19.68 12.43
CA PHE A 304 11.19 20.76 12.68
C PHE A 304 11.52 21.58 11.43
N ASP A 305 10.72 21.49 10.38
CA ASP A 305 10.83 22.46 9.28
C ASP A 305 10.59 23.88 9.81
N GLY A 306 11.49 24.80 9.45
CA GLY A 306 11.45 26.17 9.98
C GLY A 306 10.28 27.01 9.45
N ASP A 307 9.74 26.67 8.27
CA ASP A 307 8.70 27.45 7.60
C ASP A 307 7.34 26.75 7.65
N ARG A 308 7.34 25.42 7.59
CA ARG A 308 6.13 24.60 7.46
C ARG A 308 6.21 23.31 8.30
N PRO A 309 6.30 23.42 9.64
CA PRO A 309 6.13 22.26 10.49
C PRO A 309 4.72 21.68 10.32
N PHE A 310 4.60 20.35 10.38
CA PHE A 310 3.32 19.67 10.29
C PHE A 310 2.42 20.11 11.45
N ASN A 311 1.22 20.55 11.10
CA ASN A 311 0.20 20.96 12.05
C ASN A 311 -1.18 20.64 11.49
N CYS A 312 -2.08 20.20 12.37
CA CYS A 312 -3.44 19.88 12.01
C CYS A 312 -4.31 21.14 11.86
N PRO A 313 -5.08 21.29 10.76
CA PRO A 313 -6.09 22.33 10.65
C PRO A 313 -7.17 22.21 11.73
N SER A 314 -7.56 20.98 12.04
CA SER A 314 -8.47 20.60 13.12
C SER A 314 -8.17 19.17 13.58
N LEU A 315 -8.60 18.81 14.79
CA LEU A 315 -8.35 17.47 15.34
C LEU A 315 -8.96 16.34 14.50
N ASP A 316 -10.11 16.63 13.87
CA ASP A 316 -10.95 15.74 13.05
C ASP A 316 -10.62 15.81 11.54
N THR A 317 -9.54 16.50 11.16
CA THR A 317 -9.07 16.47 9.77
C THR A 317 -8.61 15.04 9.40
N PRO A 318 -8.89 14.54 8.17
CA PRO A 318 -8.32 13.28 7.67
C PRO A 318 -6.79 13.36 7.70
N ASP A 319 -6.19 12.53 8.54
CA ASP A 319 -4.79 12.58 8.94
C ASP A 319 -3.84 12.14 7.83
N ASP A 320 -4.23 11.13 7.07
CA ASP A 320 -3.51 10.67 5.89
C ASP A 320 -3.45 11.74 4.79
N MET A 321 -4.58 12.35 4.43
CA MET A 321 -4.65 13.37 3.38
C MET A 321 -3.85 14.63 3.75
N ILE A 322 -4.00 15.11 4.98
CA ILE A 322 -3.24 16.29 5.42
C ILE A 322 -1.74 15.98 5.47
N LEU A 323 -1.35 14.78 5.92
CA LEU A 323 0.04 14.32 5.84
C LEU A 323 0.57 14.36 4.39
N GLY A 324 -0.19 13.82 3.43
CA GLY A 324 0.20 13.86 2.02
C GLY A 324 0.38 15.28 1.47
N SER A 325 -0.47 16.23 1.88
CA SER A 325 -0.35 17.65 1.52
C SER A 325 0.94 18.27 2.08
N PHE A 326 1.32 17.96 3.32
CA PHE A 326 2.59 18.40 3.91
C PHE A 326 3.79 17.73 3.25
N CYS A 327 3.76 16.42 3.01
CA CYS A 327 4.83 15.71 2.30
C CYS A 327 5.09 16.33 0.92
N ARG A 328 4.03 16.65 0.15
CA ARG A 328 4.19 17.37 -1.12
C ARG A 328 4.83 18.75 -0.92
N GLY A 329 4.36 19.53 0.05
CA GLY A 329 4.87 20.87 0.32
C GLY A 329 6.33 20.89 0.76
N LEU A 330 6.77 19.86 1.47
CA LEU A 330 8.12 19.71 2.01
C LEU A 330 9.05 18.89 1.11
N ASN A 331 8.56 18.45 -0.05
CA ASN A 331 9.26 17.57 -0.99
C ASN A 331 9.79 16.30 -0.30
N ILE A 332 8.95 15.66 0.50
CA ILE A 332 9.18 14.34 1.08
C ILE A 332 8.53 13.31 0.14
N PRO A 333 9.32 12.49 -0.57
CA PRO A 333 8.79 11.41 -1.38
C PRO A 333 7.86 10.50 -0.60
N LEU A 334 6.71 10.23 -1.21
CA LEU A 334 5.82 9.17 -0.79
C LEU A 334 6.04 7.96 -1.70
N VAL A 335 6.57 6.90 -1.12
CA VAL A 335 6.87 5.65 -1.80
C VAL A 335 5.67 4.72 -1.67
N HIS A 336 5.09 4.36 -2.80
CA HIS A 336 4.06 3.33 -2.84
C HIS A 336 4.69 1.96 -2.65
N SER A 337 4.13 1.14 -1.76
CA SER A 337 4.39 -0.30 -1.75
C SER A 337 3.08 -1.05 -1.98
N PRO A 338 3.04 -2.02 -2.92
CA PRO A 338 1.85 -2.84 -3.15
C PRO A 338 1.59 -3.84 -2.01
N LEU A 339 2.51 -3.96 -1.04
CA LEU A 339 2.41 -4.92 0.06
C LEU A 339 1.62 -4.36 1.26
N PHE A 340 1.27 -3.08 1.26
CA PHE A 340 0.41 -2.45 2.26
C PHE A 340 -1.01 -2.32 1.70
N HIS A 341 -2.03 -2.60 2.51
CA HIS A 341 -3.42 -2.69 2.04
C HIS A 341 -4.41 -2.02 3.00
N GLN A 342 -5.12 -0.99 2.53
CA GLN A 342 -6.16 -0.22 3.24
C GLN A 342 -7.48 -0.99 3.43
N ALA A 343 -7.62 -2.13 2.76
CA ALA A 343 -8.83 -2.94 2.80
C ALA A 343 -8.53 -4.39 3.24
N ARG A 344 -9.58 -5.20 3.31
CA ARG A 344 -9.50 -6.61 3.72
C ARG A 344 -8.90 -7.42 2.56
N PRO A 345 -8.33 -8.62 2.81
CA PRO A 345 -7.89 -9.51 1.74
C PRO A 345 -8.96 -9.74 0.66
N ASP A 346 -10.22 -9.93 1.07
CA ASP A 346 -11.35 -10.21 0.16
C ASP A 346 -11.74 -9.00 -0.72
N ASP A 347 -11.27 -7.79 -0.38
CA ASP A 347 -11.49 -6.59 -1.19
C ASP A 347 -10.51 -6.50 -2.38
N TYR A 348 -9.55 -7.44 -2.50
CA TYR A 348 -8.60 -7.52 -3.60
C TYR A 348 -8.77 -8.81 -4.41
N SER A 349 -8.54 -8.76 -5.72
CA SER A 349 -8.61 -9.96 -6.56
C SER A 349 -7.58 -11.02 -6.14
N GLU A 350 -7.94 -12.30 -6.17
CA GLU A 350 -7.01 -13.39 -5.84
C GLU A 350 -5.76 -13.37 -6.70
N GLY A 351 -5.90 -13.07 -7.99
CA GLY A 351 -4.77 -12.96 -8.91
C GLY A 351 -3.75 -11.90 -8.47
N TYR A 352 -4.21 -10.80 -7.86
CA TYR A 352 -3.36 -9.73 -7.35
C TYR A 352 -2.61 -10.16 -6.07
N LEU A 353 -3.30 -10.81 -5.13
CA LEU A 353 -2.68 -11.25 -3.88
C LEU A 353 -1.83 -12.52 -4.03
N SER A 354 -2.09 -13.36 -5.05
CA SER A 354 -1.50 -14.69 -5.21
C SER A 354 0.03 -14.73 -5.32
N TRP A 355 0.64 -13.63 -5.78
CA TRP A 355 2.09 -13.53 -5.96
C TRP A 355 2.77 -12.66 -4.91
N GLN A 356 1.99 -12.03 -4.02
CA GLN A 356 2.50 -11.09 -3.03
C GLN A 356 2.78 -11.77 -1.71
N SER A 357 3.64 -11.17 -0.90
CA SER A 357 3.74 -11.42 0.53
C SER A 357 3.35 -10.14 1.26
N PRO A 358 2.03 -9.91 1.48
CA PRO A 358 1.54 -8.70 2.11
C PRO A 358 2.24 -8.41 3.43
N ILE A 359 2.44 -7.14 3.73
CA ILE A 359 2.90 -6.63 5.02
C ILE A 359 1.72 -6.35 5.92
N SER A 360 0.64 -5.77 5.38
CA SER A 360 -0.55 -5.40 6.15
C SER A 360 -1.84 -5.58 5.36
N PHE A 361 -2.93 -5.76 6.11
CA PHE A 361 -4.31 -5.57 5.71
C PHE A 361 -5.02 -4.73 6.77
N HIS A 362 -6.22 -4.25 6.43
CA HIS A 362 -6.98 -3.37 7.29
C HIS A 362 -8.46 -3.76 7.37
N LYS A 363 -9.12 -3.26 8.42
CA LYS A 363 -10.53 -3.47 8.81
C LYS A 363 -10.80 -4.83 9.44
N HIS A 364 -11.22 -4.78 10.70
CA HIS A 364 -11.84 -5.91 11.40
C HIS A 364 -13.32 -6.11 11.03
N TRP A 365 -13.94 -5.13 10.35
CA TRP A 365 -15.36 -5.22 10.01
C TRP A 365 -15.61 -6.25 8.89
N ASN A 366 -16.63 -7.09 9.10
CA ASN A 366 -17.04 -8.13 8.14
C ASN A 366 -15.88 -9.06 7.75
N ASN A 367 -15.00 -9.37 8.71
CA ASN A 367 -13.87 -10.28 8.59
C ASN A 367 -13.46 -10.78 9.99
N ASP A 368 -12.79 -11.93 10.07
CA ASP A 368 -12.15 -12.41 11.29
C ASP A 368 -10.67 -12.03 11.27
N PRO A 369 -10.24 -11.02 12.05
CA PRO A 369 -8.85 -10.54 12.01
C PRO A 369 -7.84 -11.53 12.57
N ILE A 370 -8.25 -12.45 13.46
CA ILE A 370 -7.37 -13.54 13.93
C ILE A 370 -7.13 -14.51 12.79
N LYS A 371 -8.19 -14.88 12.05
CA LYS A 371 -8.06 -15.72 10.86
C LYS A 371 -7.21 -15.06 9.78
N VAL A 372 -7.35 -13.76 9.56
CA VAL A 372 -6.48 -13.00 8.64
C VAL A 372 -5.03 -13.13 9.07
N TYR A 373 -4.73 -12.87 10.35
CA TYR A 373 -3.37 -12.99 10.88
C TYR A 373 -2.81 -14.40 10.72
N ASP A 374 -3.57 -15.41 11.14
CA ASP A 374 -3.18 -16.81 11.05
C ASP A 374 -2.92 -17.24 9.60
N THR A 375 -3.70 -16.75 8.65
CA THR A 375 -3.60 -17.11 7.22
C THR A 375 -2.43 -16.40 6.54
N TRP A 376 -2.24 -15.11 6.81
CA TRP A 376 -1.36 -14.26 6.00
C TRP A 376 -0.02 -13.96 6.65
N PHE A 377 0.09 -13.95 7.98
CA PHE A 377 1.19 -13.31 8.71
C PHE A 377 1.86 -14.18 9.77
N LYS A 378 1.11 -15.07 10.42
CA LYS A 378 1.61 -15.87 11.56
C LYS A 378 2.88 -16.65 11.24
N GLU A 379 2.92 -17.35 10.10
CA GLU A 379 4.11 -18.11 9.69
C GLU A 379 5.35 -17.21 9.63
N ALA A 380 5.25 -16.08 8.92
CA ALA A 380 6.35 -15.13 8.79
C ALA A 380 6.77 -14.50 10.13
N ASP A 381 5.82 -14.26 11.04
CA ASP A 381 6.11 -13.71 12.37
C ASP A 381 6.73 -14.73 13.34
N LEU A 382 6.55 -16.03 13.09
CA LEU A 382 7.18 -17.11 13.85
C LEU A 382 8.58 -17.49 13.32
N GLU A 383 8.87 -17.24 12.05
CA GLU A 383 10.17 -17.57 11.42
C GLU A 383 11.39 -16.87 12.06
N ASP A 384 11.22 -15.69 12.66
CA ASP A 384 12.33 -14.83 13.10
C ASP A 384 12.68 -14.99 14.58
N ILE A 385 12.48 -16.19 15.12
CA ILE A 385 13.00 -16.59 16.42
C ILE A 385 14.36 -17.27 16.17
N ASP A 386 15.41 -16.49 15.86
CA ASP A 386 16.83 -16.88 15.97
C ASP A 386 17.16 -18.37 15.67
N GLY A 387 16.63 -18.96 14.59
CA GLY A 387 16.87 -20.36 14.25
C GLY A 387 16.47 -21.38 15.32
N LYS A 388 15.52 -21.08 16.21
CA LYS A 388 14.94 -22.02 17.18
C LYS A 388 13.42 -22.02 17.09
N GLU A 389 12.89 -23.19 16.74
CA GLU A 389 11.45 -23.49 16.75
C GLU A 389 10.76 -22.99 18.03
N TYR A 390 9.68 -22.23 17.86
CA TYR A 390 8.78 -21.87 18.94
C TYR A 390 8.07 -23.12 19.46
N ASN A 391 8.35 -23.50 20.70
CA ASN A 391 7.72 -24.63 21.36
C ASN A 391 6.61 -24.08 22.28
N ASP A 392 5.34 -24.26 21.88
CA ASP A 392 4.12 -23.75 22.53
C ASP A 392 3.91 -24.19 24.01
N ASN A 393 4.85 -24.93 24.61
CA ASN A 393 4.70 -25.55 25.92
C ASN A 393 5.34 -24.77 27.10
N ALA A 394 5.88 -23.57 26.89
CA ALA A 394 6.58 -22.84 27.96
C ALA A 394 5.68 -21.98 28.87
N GLN A 395 4.38 -21.82 28.58
CA GLN A 395 3.46 -21.02 29.41
C GLN A 395 2.53 -21.84 30.32
N GLN A 396 2.67 -23.18 30.38
CA GLN A 396 1.86 -24.05 31.26
C GLN A 396 2.59 -24.61 32.50
N ASN A 397 3.88 -24.31 32.68
CA ASN A 397 4.67 -24.81 33.81
C ASN A 397 5.04 -23.75 34.87
N LYS A 398 4.39 -22.57 34.87
CA LYS A 398 4.56 -21.59 35.96
C LYS A 398 3.50 -21.63 37.06
N ASP A 399 2.43 -22.42 36.87
CA ASP A 399 1.34 -22.56 37.87
C ASP A 399 1.40 -23.88 38.67
N LYS A 400 2.57 -24.52 38.78
CA LYS A 400 2.72 -25.77 39.56
C LYS A 400 3.80 -25.79 40.64
N ASP A 401 4.51 -24.69 40.84
CA ASP A 401 5.53 -24.57 41.91
C ASP A 401 5.12 -23.58 43.03
N GLU A 402 3.83 -23.25 43.16
CA GLU A 402 3.26 -22.68 44.38
C GLU A 402 2.10 -23.56 44.88
N LEU A 403 2.44 -24.67 45.55
CA LEU A 403 1.58 -25.38 46.49
C LEU A 403 2.41 -26.12 47.55
#